data_AF-A0A2S8HAU4-F1
#
_entry.id   AF-A0A2S8HAU4-F1
#
_cell.length_a   1.000
_cell.length_b   1.000
_cell.length_c   1.000
_cell.angle_alpha   90.00
_cell.angle_beta   90.00
_cell.angle_gamma   90.00
#
_symmetry.space_group_name_H-M   'P 1'
#
loop_
_entity.id
_entity.type
_entity.pdbx_description
1 polymer ?
#
loop_
_entity_poly.entity_id
_entity_poly.type
_entity_poly.pdbx_seq_one_letter_code
_entity_poly.pdbx_strand_id
1 'polypeptide(L)' 'MNHSNPSTPPATSFWRSKPGIALGMLLVIGLFYLAREHYGHIYPLLPYLILLLCPLMHLFGHHHGRH' A
#
# COMPACT_ATOMS: atom_id res chain seq x y z
N MET A 1 7.06 -52.19 -14.42
CA MET A 1 7.45 -50.76 -14.43
C MET A 1 6.98 -50.14 -13.11
N ASN A 2 7.87 -49.90 -12.15
CA ASN A 2 7.53 -49.24 -10.89
C ASN A 2 7.85 -47.74 -10.99
N HIS A 3 6.82 -46.90 -10.92
CA HIS A 3 6.97 -45.45 -10.86
C HIS A 3 7.05 -45.01 -9.40
N SER A 4 8.25 -44.76 -8.89
CA SER A 4 8.46 -44.08 -7.62
C SER A 4 8.45 -42.56 -7.85
N ASN A 5 7.35 -41.90 -7.48
CA ASN A 5 7.30 -40.44 -7.37
C ASN A 5 8.18 -40.00 -6.19
N PRO A 6 9.17 -39.10 -6.38
CA PRO A 6 9.89 -38.51 -5.26
C PRO A 6 8.94 -37.56 -4.51
N SER A 7 8.53 -37.95 -3.32
CA SER A 7 7.90 -37.07 -2.34
C SER A 7 8.88 -35.96 -1.96
N THR A 8 8.70 -34.77 -2.54
CA THR A 8 9.40 -33.55 -2.15
C THR A 8 9.06 -33.25 -0.68
N PRO A 9 10.05 -33.04 0.21
CA PRO A 9 9.78 -32.76 1.63
C PRO A 9 8.92 -31.51 1.78
N PRO A 10 8.00 -31.44 2.76
CA PRO A 10 7.30 -30.20 3.06
C PRO A 10 8.35 -29.16 3.38
N ALA A 11 8.36 -28.05 2.64
CA ALA A 11 9.25 -26.92 2.90
C ALA A 11 9.25 -26.67 4.41
N THR A 12 10.36 -27.02 5.08
CA THR A 12 10.51 -26.76 6.50
C THR A 12 10.28 -25.27 6.65
N SER A 13 9.23 -24.92 7.39
CA SER A 13 8.61 -23.60 7.37
C SER A 13 9.61 -22.56 7.87
N PHE A 14 10.48 -22.09 6.98
CA PHE A 14 11.46 -21.05 7.25
C PHE A 14 10.72 -19.76 7.66
N TRP A 15 9.52 -19.58 7.13
CA TRP A 15 8.52 -18.57 7.47
C TRP A 15 8.02 -18.62 8.92
N ARG A 16 8.11 -19.76 9.62
CA ARG A 16 7.72 -19.91 11.03
C ARG A 16 8.92 -20.02 11.97
N SER A 17 10.11 -19.68 11.47
CA SER A 17 11.29 -19.52 12.31
C SER A 17 11.13 -18.27 13.18
N LYS A 18 11.56 -18.32 14.45
CA LYS A 18 11.65 -17.18 15.37
C LYS A 18 12.17 -15.88 14.71
N PRO A 19 13.28 -15.88 13.93
CA PRO A 19 13.74 -14.69 13.24
C PRO A 19 12.80 -14.21 12.13
N GLY A 20 12.13 -15.10 11.40
CA GLY A 20 11.16 -14.74 10.36
C GLY A 20 9.94 -14.02 10.94
N ILE A 21 9.46 -14.48 12.10
CA ILE A 21 8.37 -13.82 12.83
C ILE A 21 8.82 -12.44 13.36
N ALA A 22 10.04 -12.35 13.91
CA ALA A 22 10.59 -11.08 14.39
C ALA A 22 10.76 -10.05 13.27
N LEU A 23 11.30 -10.46 12.12
CA LEU A 23 11.41 -9.62 10.92
C LEU A 23 10.04 -9.21 10.39
N GLY A 24 9.08 -10.14 10.35
CA GLY A 24 7.69 -9.85 9.96
C GLY A 24 7.04 -8.80 10.87
N MET A 25 7.22 -8.92 12.19
CA MET A 25 6.72 -7.93 13.15
C MET A 25 7.37 -6.56 12.96
N LEU A 26 8.68 -6.49 12.79
CA LEU A 26 9.37 -5.23 12.51
C LEU A 26 8.87 -4.58 11.21
N LEU A 27 8.64 -5.39 10.17
CA LEU A 27 8.10 -4.92 8.91
C LEU A 27 6.70 -4.32 9.07
N VAL A 28 5.81 -5.01 9.80
CA VAL A 28 4.44 -4.54 10.07
C VAL A 28 4.46 -3.24 10.88
N ILE A 29 5.29 -3.15 11.92
CA ILE A 29 5.44 -1.94 12.74
C ILE A 29 5.97 -0.78 11.89
N GLY A 30 7.00 -1.02 11.07
CA GLY A 30 7.57 -0.01 10.18
C GLY A 30 6.56 0.51 9.16
N LEU A 31 5.82 -0.38 8.51
CA LEU A 31 4.75 -0.01 7.58
C LEU A 31 3.63 0.77 8.27
N PHE A 32 3.21 0.35 9.47
CA PHE A 32 2.19 1.06 10.24
C PHE A 32 2.64 2.48 10.61
N TYR A 33 3.90 2.65 11.02
CA TYR A 33 4.45 3.96 11.35
C TYR A 33 4.54 4.88 10.13
N LEU A 34 5.07 4.37 9.02
CA LEU A 34 5.15 5.12 7.76
C LEU A 34 3.77 5.53 7.24
N ALA A 35 2.82 4.60 7.33
CA ALA A 35 1.44 4.88 6.99
C ALA A 35 0.85 5.95 7.90
N ARG A 36 1.02 5.87 9.22
CA ARG A 36 0.58 6.90 10.17
C ARG A 36 1.15 8.29 9.87
N GLU A 37 2.45 8.36 9.57
CA GLU A 37 3.13 9.60 9.18
C GLU A 37 2.51 10.19 7.90
N HIS A 38 2.30 9.35 6.89
CA HIS A 38 1.68 9.77 5.61
C HIS A 38 0.20 10.09 5.73
N TYR A 39 -0.57 9.34 6.52
CA TYR A 39 -1.98 9.62 6.76
C TYR A 39 -2.18 10.96 7.45
N GLY A 40 -1.26 11.35 8.35
CA GLY A 40 -1.26 12.68 8.96
C GLY A 40 -1.10 13.82 7.94
N HIS A 41 -0.45 13.57 6.80
CA HIS A 41 -0.29 14.54 5.71
C HIS A 41 -1.36 14.41 4.62
N ILE A 42 -1.89 13.20 4.36
CA ILE A 42 -2.92 12.96 3.34
C ILE A 42 -4.31 13.39 3.80
N TYR A 43 -4.66 13.19 5.09
CA TYR A 43 -5.95 13.64 5.63
C TYR A 43 -6.21 15.15 5.46
N PRO A 44 -5.25 16.06 5.72
CA PRO A 44 -5.43 17.47 5.41
C PRO A 44 -5.31 17.77 3.92
N LEU A 45 -4.57 16.97 3.13
CA LEU A 45 -4.49 17.17 1.68
C LEU A 45 -5.83 16.92 0.98
N LEU A 46 -6.68 16.03 1.53
CA LEU A 46 -8.00 15.71 0.97
C LEU A 46 -8.95 16.92 0.88
N PRO A 47 -9.20 17.72 1.94
CA PRO A 47 -10.00 18.93 1.83
C PRO A 47 -9.36 19.98 0.93
N TYR A 48 -8.02 20.11 0.91
CA TYR A 48 -7.34 20.99 -0.04
C TYR A 48 -7.53 20.53 -1.50
N LEU A 49 -7.50 19.22 -1.76
CA LEU A 49 -7.72 18.65 -3.08
C LEU A 49 -9.17 18.83 -3.55
N ILE A 50 -10.15 18.69 -2.65
CA ILE A 50 -11.57 18.98 -2.93
C ILE A 50 -11.77 20.48 -3.20
N LEU A 51 -11.19 21.34 -2.37
CA LEU A 51 -11.22 22.79 -2.55
C LEU A 51 -10.51 23.24 -3.83
N LEU A 52 -9.46 22.55 -4.26
CA LEU A 52 -8.75 22.79 -5.52
C LEU A 52 -9.50 22.17 -6.71
N LEU A 53 -10.29 21.10 -6.52
CA LEU A 53 -11.13 20.52 -7.55
C LEU A 53 -12.17 21.52 -8.07
N CYS A 54 -12.78 22.34 -7.19
CA CYS A 54 -13.72 23.41 -7.61
C CYS A 54 -13.11 24.45 -8.56
N PRO A 55 -11.99 25.13 -8.25
CA PRO A 55 -11.32 26.06 -9.14
C PRO A 55 -10.71 25.35 -10.33
N LEU A 56 -10.29 24.08 -10.22
CA LEU A 56 -9.83 23.28 -11.36
C LEU A 56 -10.98 23.04 -12.34
N MET A 57 -12.13 22.56 -11.88
CA MET A 57 -13.34 22.40 -12.68
C MET A 57 -13.81 23.73 -13.28
N HIS A 58 -13.75 24.83 -12.52
CA HIS A 58 -14.05 26.16 -13.05
C HIS A 58 -13.02 26.61 -14.10
N LEU A 59 -11.72 26.43 -13.89
CA LEU A 59 -10.71 26.86 -14.85
C LEU A 59 -10.78 26.03 -16.15
N PHE A 60 -10.99 24.72 -16.05
CA PHE A 60 -11.16 23.82 -17.19
C PHE A 60 -12.53 23.97 -17.88
N GLY A 61 -13.60 24.25 -17.13
CA GLY A 61 -14.96 24.40 -17.64
C GLY A 61 -15.29 25.80 -18.17
N HIS A 62 -14.66 26.84 -17.64
CA HIS A 62 -14.98 28.24 -17.97
C HIS A 62 -14.15 28.79 -19.15
N HIS A 63 -13.07 28.11 -19.56
CA HIS A 63 -12.33 28.43 -20.79
C HIS A 63 -13.00 27.94 -22.08
N HIS A 64 -14.12 27.21 -22.00
CA HIS A 64 -14.89 26.80 -23.18
C HIS A 64 -16.09 27.72 -23.50
N GLY A 65 -16.29 28.83 -22.77
CA GLY A 65 -17.50 29.66 -22.86
C GLY A 65 -17.31 31.13 -23.25
N ARG A 66 -16.18 31.52 -23.83
CA ARG A 66 -15.94 32.89 -24.33
C ARG A 66 -15.40 32.90 -25.75
N HIS A 67 -16.23 32.44 -26.68
CA HIS A 67 -16.17 32.84 -28.08
C HIS A 67 -17.49 33.52 -28.44
#